data_AF-A0A285VRS4-F1
#
_entry.id   AF-A0A285VRS4-F1
#
_cell.length_a   1.000
_cell.length_b   1.000
_cell.length_c   1.000
_cell.angle_alpha   90.00
_cell.angle_beta   90.00
_cell.angle_gamma   90.00
#
_symmetry.space_group_name_H-M   'P 1'
#
loop_
_entity.id
_entity.type
_entity.pdbx_description
1 polymer ?
#
loop_
_entity_poly.entity_id
_entity_poly.type
_entity_poly.pdbx_seq_one_letter_code
_entity_poly.pdbx_strand_id
1 'polypeptide(L)'
;MNIRMLLVALCAGSLLTGCQWMTQETSAPAAPVTSCNDDIPKLADNVCLVDDWIDFGLASQRGDSEWRDTMLTRLQGDMPHLKLARAVVLAWGERDGWEQASELYKADISAAPSRLQPLLRQWLNELEARRDLASDLAKSESRRQALGRERDDLAEKLDALTAIEQSINSRHEQSP
;
A
#
# COMPACT_ATOMS: atom_id res chain seq x y z
N MET A 1 51.60 50.69 -9.93
CA MET A 1 51.15 49.91 -11.11
C MET A 1 52.02 48.67 -11.26
N ASN A 2 51.62 47.42 -11.09
CA ASN A 2 50.45 46.81 -10.46
C ASN A 2 50.81 45.33 -10.13
N ILE A 3 51.80 45.11 -9.26
CA ILE A 3 52.16 43.75 -8.78
C ILE A 3 51.02 43.12 -7.97
N ARG A 4 50.18 43.95 -7.31
CA ARG A 4 48.95 43.51 -6.63
C ARG A 4 47.87 42.97 -7.57
N MET A 5 47.92 43.28 -8.87
CA MET A 5 46.91 42.84 -9.84
C MET A 5 47.22 41.45 -10.40
N LEU A 6 48.47 40.99 -10.30
CA LEU A 6 48.89 39.69 -10.83
C LEU A 6 48.63 38.54 -9.84
N LEU A 7 48.59 38.82 -8.53
CA LEU A 7 48.34 37.80 -7.49
C LEU A 7 46.85 37.46 -7.32
N VAL A 8 45.93 38.37 -7.66
CA VAL A 8 44.48 38.12 -7.58
C VAL A 8 43.99 37.24 -8.74
N ALA A 9 44.67 37.29 -9.90
CA ALA A 9 44.31 36.49 -11.07
C ALA A 9 44.71 35.01 -10.96
N LEU A 10 45.70 34.66 -10.11
CA LEU A 10 46.17 33.28 -9.99
C LEU A 10 45.33 32.41 -9.05
N CYS A 11 44.53 33.00 -8.15
CA CYS A 11 43.68 32.25 -7.20
C CYS A 11 42.29 31.89 -7.73
N ALA A 12 41.91 32.35 -8.93
CA ALA A 12 40.59 32.09 -9.52
C ALA A 12 40.53 30.82 -10.41
N GLY A 13 41.68 30.18 -10.69
CA GLY A 13 41.76 29.04 -11.62
C GLY A 13 41.64 27.65 -10.98
N SER A 14 41.64 27.54 -9.65
CA SER A 14 41.77 26.26 -8.94
C SER A 14 40.46 25.68 -8.39
N LEU A 15 39.29 26.22 -8.78
CA LEU A 15 37.98 25.76 -8.29
C LEU A 15 37.11 25.04 -9.35
N LEU A 16 37.69 24.55 -10.46
CA LEU A 16 36.93 23.79 -11.48
C LEU A 16 37.55 22.44 -11.86
N THR A 17 38.33 21.80 -10.98
CA THR A 17 38.70 20.39 -11.17
C THR A 17 37.90 19.51 -10.21
N GLY A 18 36.64 19.30 -10.59
CA GLY A 18 35.71 18.41 -9.91
C GLY A 18 34.99 17.48 -10.88
N CYS A 19 35.69 16.88 -11.85
CA CYS A 19 35.20 15.66 -12.48
C CYS A 19 35.70 14.48 -11.65
N GLN A 20 34.91 14.07 -10.66
CA GLN A 20 35.08 12.77 -10.05
C GLN A 20 34.83 11.74 -11.16
N TRP A 21 35.91 11.16 -11.67
CA TRP A 21 35.84 10.02 -12.55
C TRP A 21 35.38 8.84 -11.70
N MET A 22 34.05 8.64 -11.65
CA MET A 22 33.45 7.46 -11.06
C MET A 22 34.03 6.27 -11.81
N THR A 23 34.87 5.49 -11.15
CA THR A 23 35.35 4.20 -11.65
C THR A 23 34.13 3.33 -11.84
N GLN A 24 33.69 3.23 -13.09
CA GLN A 24 32.70 2.27 -13.53
C GLN A 24 33.36 0.90 -13.41
N GLU A 25 33.08 0.21 -12.30
CA GLU A 25 33.33 -1.22 -12.14
C GLU A 25 32.61 -1.92 -13.29
N THR A 26 33.34 -2.18 -14.37
CA THR A 26 32.86 -2.98 -15.51
C THR A 26 32.67 -4.39 -15.00
N SER A 27 31.50 -4.63 -14.42
CA SER A 27 30.99 -5.97 -14.16
C SER A 27 31.02 -6.73 -15.48
N ALA A 28 31.47 -7.98 -15.45
CA ALA A 28 31.49 -8.85 -16.62
C ALA A 28 30.14 -8.75 -17.35
N PRO A 29 30.13 -8.71 -18.70
CA PRO A 29 28.89 -8.56 -19.45
C PRO A 29 27.94 -9.68 -19.03
N ALA A 30 26.83 -9.27 -18.42
CA ALA A 30 25.76 -10.19 -18.05
C ALA A 30 25.35 -10.97 -19.29
N ALA A 31 25.13 -12.28 -19.14
CA ALA A 31 24.65 -13.11 -20.22
C ALA A 31 23.42 -12.45 -20.87
N PRO A 32 23.30 -12.49 -22.21
CA PRO A 32 22.16 -11.86 -22.89
C PRO A 32 20.86 -12.45 -22.33
N VAL A 33 19.98 -11.57 -21.86
CA VAL A 33 18.66 -11.96 -21.35
C VAL A 33 17.83 -12.43 -22.54
N THR A 34 17.48 -13.71 -22.57
CA THR A 34 16.78 -14.35 -23.70
C THR A 34 15.26 -14.36 -23.53
N SER A 35 14.74 -14.15 -22.32
CA SER A 35 13.30 -14.09 -22.04
C SER A 35 12.99 -13.42 -20.70
N CYS A 36 11.86 -12.72 -20.62
CA CYS A 36 11.29 -12.11 -19.41
C CYS A 36 10.11 -12.98 -18.96
N ASN A 37 10.37 -14.05 -18.19
CA ASN A 37 9.35 -15.02 -17.78
C ASN A 37 9.71 -15.65 -16.42
N ASP A 38 10.25 -14.84 -15.49
CA ASP A 38 10.54 -15.33 -14.15
C ASP A 38 9.24 -15.46 -13.35
N ASP A 39 8.92 -16.66 -12.87
CA ASP A 39 7.76 -16.93 -11.98
C ASP A 39 7.70 -15.99 -10.76
N ILE A 40 8.86 -15.67 -10.19
CA ILE A 40 9.02 -14.74 -9.08
C ILE A 40 9.98 -13.65 -9.55
N PRO A 41 9.51 -12.40 -9.67
CA PRO A 41 10.30 -11.35 -10.29
C PRO A 41 11.48 -10.97 -9.39
N LYS A 42 12.61 -10.68 -10.02
CA LYS A 42 13.83 -10.24 -9.33
C LYS A 42 13.94 -8.70 -9.39
N LEU A 43 14.86 -8.15 -8.60
CA LEU A 43 15.21 -6.72 -8.64
C LEU A 43 16.43 -6.45 -9.53
N ALA A 44 16.74 -7.34 -10.48
CA ALA A 44 17.84 -7.15 -11.40
C ALA A 44 17.50 -6.02 -12.38
N ASP A 45 18.36 -5.00 -12.47
CA ASP A 45 18.12 -3.84 -13.33
C ASP A 45 18.42 -4.15 -14.80
N ASN A 46 17.53 -4.95 -15.41
CA ASN A 46 17.59 -5.37 -16.80
C ASN A 46 16.33 -4.93 -17.56
N VAL A 47 16.23 -5.32 -18.83
CA VAL A 47 15.09 -4.97 -19.70
C VAL A 47 13.76 -5.58 -19.25
N CYS A 48 13.79 -6.69 -18.52
CA CYS A 48 12.60 -7.41 -18.04
C CYS A 48 12.08 -6.88 -16.71
N LEU A 49 12.83 -6.02 -16.01
CA LEU A 49 12.53 -5.61 -14.64
C LEU A 49 11.08 -5.16 -14.45
N VAL A 50 10.54 -4.32 -15.32
CA VAL A 50 9.18 -3.80 -15.12
C VAL A 50 8.14 -4.84 -15.55
N ASP A 51 8.39 -5.52 -16.67
CA ASP A 51 7.45 -6.47 -17.27
C ASP A 51 7.24 -7.69 -16.36
N ASP A 52 8.31 -8.29 -15.81
CA ASP A 52 8.21 -9.43 -14.89
C ASP A 52 7.38 -9.07 -13.64
N TRP A 53 7.55 -7.86 -13.12
CA TRP A 53 6.78 -7.39 -11.96
C TRP A 53 5.31 -7.13 -12.31
N ILE A 54 5.02 -6.56 -13.48
CA ILE A 54 3.65 -6.36 -13.96
C ILE A 54 2.95 -7.71 -14.14
N ASP A 55 3.58 -8.67 -14.79
CA ASP A 55 3.03 -9.99 -15.02
C ASP A 55 2.77 -10.72 -13.69
N PHE A 56 3.70 -10.62 -12.74
CA PHE A 56 3.51 -11.13 -11.39
C PHE A 56 2.35 -10.44 -10.64
N GLY A 57 2.20 -9.13 -10.78
CA GLY A 57 1.10 -8.36 -10.22
C GLY A 57 -0.26 -8.76 -10.81
N LEU A 58 -0.31 -9.03 -12.12
CA LEU A 58 -1.51 -9.53 -12.80
C LEU A 58 -1.84 -10.97 -12.39
N ALA A 59 -0.83 -11.83 -12.25
CA ALA A 59 -1.00 -13.18 -11.73
C ALA A 59 -1.56 -13.14 -10.30
N SER A 60 -1.05 -12.25 -9.45
CA SER A 60 -1.51 -12.09 -8.06
C SER A 60 -2.96 -11.61 -7.94
N GLN A 61 -3.44 -10.83 -8.90
CA GLN A 61 -4.83 -10.39 -8.99
C GLN A 61 -5.77 -11.52 -9.41
N ARG A 62 -5.32 -12.40 -10.31
CA ARG A 62 -6.13 -13.49 -10.87
C ARG A 62 -6.01 -14.79 -10.08
N GLY A 63 -4.98 -14.92 -9.24
CA GLY A 63 -4.70 -16.11 -8.46
C GLY A 63 -5.78 -16.40 -7.43
N ASP A 64 -6.23 -17.64 -7.41
CA ASP A 64 -7.11 -18.18 -6.39
C ASP A 64 -6.38 -18.40 -5.04
N SER A 65 -7.08 -18.97 -4.06
CA SER A 65 -6.53 -19.23 -2.73
C SER A 65 -5.38 -20.24 -2.76
N GLU A 66 -5.47 -21.30 -3.58
CA GLU A 66 -4.42 -22.33 -3.67
C GLU A 66 -3.13 -21.76 -4.26
N TRP A 67 -3.25 -20.98 -5.34
CA TRP A 67 -2.13 -20.25 -5.92
C TRP A 67 -1.50 -19.30 -4.90
N ARG A 68 -2.33 -18.59 -4.13
CA ARG A 68 -1.86 -17.60 -3.14
C ARG A 68 -1.09 -18.26 -2.01
N ASP A 69 -1.62 -19.34 -1.44
CA ASP A 69 -0.96 -20.09 -0.36
C ASP A 69 0.37 -20.70 -0.82
N THR A 70 0.38 -21.26 -2.03
CA THR A 70 1.59 -21.77 -2.67
C THR A 70 2.62 -20.65 -2.84
N MET A 71 2.20 -19.50 -3.34
CA MET A 71 3.11 -18.38 -3.59
C MET A 71 3.64 -17.78 -2.29
N LEU A 72 2.81 -17.61 -1.26
CA LEU A 72 3.25 -17.15 0.06
C LEU A 72 4.26 -18.10 0.70
N THR A 73 4.13 -19.41 0.45
CA THR A 73 5.12 -20.41 0.88
C THR A 73 6.44 -20.25 0.13
N ARG A 74 6.41 -20.06 -1.20
CA ARG A 74 7.61 -19.84 -2.02
C ARG A 74 8.33 -18.52 -1.71
N LEU A 75 7.58 -17.52 -1.25
CA LEU A 75 8.07 -16.18 -0.93
C LEU A 75 8.55 -16.03 0.52
N GLN A 76 8.70 -17.14 1.24
CA GLN A 76 9.38 -17.14 2.53
C GLN A 76 10.84 -16.71 2.35
N GLY A 77 11.26 -15.71 3.13
CA GLY A 77 12.62 -15.19 3.10
C GLY A 77 12.69 -13.69 3.32
N ASP A 78 13.94 -13.21 3.45
CA ASP A 78 14.23 -11.82 3.78
C ASP A 78 14.85 -11.02 2.63
N MET A 79 15.05 -11.64 1.46
CA MET A 79 15.54 -10.94 0.29
C MET A 79 14.52 -9.86 -0.14
N PRO A 80 14.95 -8.62 -0.48
CA PRO A 80 14.02 -7.53 -0.79
C PRO A 80 13.01 -7.86 -1.89
N HIS A 81 13.43 -8.58 -2.94
CA HIS A 81 12.53 -9.00 -4.02
C HIS A 81 11.44 -9.97 -3.52
N LEU A 82 11.77 -10.89 -2.61
CA LEU A 82 10.79 -11.82 -2.02
C LEU A 82 9.82 -11.07 -1.10
N LYS A 83 10.31 -10.12 -0.30
CA LYS A 83 9.47 -9.29 0.57
C LYS A 83 8.48 -8.46 -0.23
N LEU A 84 8.93 -7.80 -1.30
CA LEU A 84 8.08 -7.02 -2.19
C LEU A 84 7.09 -7.89 -2.96
N ALA A 85 7.51 -9.05 -3.49
CA ALA A 85 6.61 -9.98 -4.15
C ALA A 85 5.54 -10.51 -3.17
N ARG A 86 5.92 -10.79 -1.91
CA ARG A 86 4.96 -11.17 -0.86
C ARG A 86 3.99 -10.03 -0.57
N ALA A 87 4.44 -8.78 -0.56
CA ALA A 87 3.57 -7.62 -0.43
C ALA A 87 2.51 -7.57 -1.56
N VAL A 88 2.92 -7.84 -2.81
CA VAL A 88 2.00 -7.91 -3.96
C VAL A 88 0.94 -9.01 -3.75
N VAL A 89 1.37 -10.23 -3.37
CA VAL A 89 0.47 -11.36 -3.16
C VAL A 89 -0.52 -11.09 -2.01
N LEU A 90 -0.06 -10.49 -0.90
CA LEU A 90 -0.91 -10.14 0.23
C LEU A 90 -1.89 -9.00 -0.10
N ALA A 91 -1.45 -7.99 -0.86
CA ALA A 91 -2.26 -6.82 -1.22
C ALA A 91 -3.46 -7.15 -2.11
N TRP A 92 -3.38 -8.22 -2.90
CA TRP A 92 -4.48 -8.72 -3.72
C TRP A 92 -5.27 -9.85 -3.04
N GLY A 93 -4.84 -10.27 -1.85
CA GLY A 93 -5.49 -11.30 -1.06
C GLY A 93 -6.57 -10.74 -0.15
N GLU A 94 -6.84 -11.50 0.90
CA GLU A 94 -7.83 -11.15 1.92
C GLU A 94 -7.42 -9.95 2.76
N ARG A 95 -8.41 -9.30 3.38
CA ARG A 95 -8.24 -8.07 4.17
C ARG A 95 -7.23 -8.22 5.30
N ASP A 96 -7.14 -9.41 5.88
CA ASP A 96 -6.22 -9.72 6.99
C ASP A 96 -4.74 -9.57 6.58
N GLY A 97 -4.43 -9.79 5.29
CA GLY A 97 -3.07 -9.63 4.75
C GLY A 97 -2.71 -8.20 4.39
N TRP A 98 -3.69 -7.27 4.30
CA TRP A 98 -3.46 -5.93 3.76
C TRP A 98 -2.55 -5.07 4.63
N GLU A 99 -2.54 -5.29 5.94
CA GLU A 99 -1.66 -4.53 6.85
C GLU A 99 -0.21 -4.93 6.63
N GLN A 100 0.04 -6.24 6.66
CA GLN A 100 1.36 -6.79 6.40
C GLN A 100 1.88 -6.40 5.01
N ALA A 101 1.03 -6.40 3.98
CA ALA A 101 1.39 -5.92 2.65
C ALA A 101 1.84 -4.45 2.64
N SER A 102 1.11 -3.58 3.33
CA SER A 102 1.43 -2.15 3.43
C SER A 102 2.80 -1.94 4.09
N GLU A 103 3.06 -2.64 5.19
CA GLU A 103 4.33 -2.54 5.91
C GLU A 103 5.52 -3.05 5.07
N LEU A 104 5.35 -4.16 4.35
CA LEU A 104 6.38 -4.68 3.45
C LEU A 104 6.70 -3.69 2.31
N TYR A 105 5.68 -3.09 1.68
CA TYR A 105 5.91 -2.05 0.68
C TYR A 105 6.67 -0.86 1.26
N LYS A 106 6.22 -0.32 2.39
CA LYS A 106 6.86 0.83 3.05
C LYS A 106 8.32 0.57 3.42
N ALA A 107 8.62 -0.64 3.88
CA ALA A 107 9.96 -1.03 4.27
C ALA A 107 10.90 -1.19 3.06
N ASP A 108 10.46 -1.88 2.00
CA ASP A 108 11.37 -2.42 0.98
C ASP A 108 11.30 -1.69 -0.38
N ILE A 109 10.35 -0.77 -0.62
CA ILE A 109 10.29 -0.02 -1.91
C ILE A 109 11.60 0.70 -2.22
N SER A 110 12.27 1.25 -1.19
CA SER A 110 13.54 1.98 -1.38
C SER A 110 14.69 1.10 -1.87
N ALA A 111 14.60 -0.22 -1.65
CA ALA A 111 15.58 -1.20 -2.11
C ALA A 111 15.36 -1.63 -3.57
N ALA A 112 14.20 -1.31 -4.17
CA ALA A 112 13.94 -1.60 -5.57
C ALA A 112 14.68 -0.62 -6.52
N PRO A 113 15.06 -1.04 -7.73
CA PRO A 113 15.63 -0.15 -8.73
C PRO A 113 14.69 1.01 -9.05
N SER A 114 15.26 2.19 -9.35
CA SER A 114 14.53 3.44 -9.50
C SER A 114 13.40 3.39 -10.53
N ARG A 115 13.55 2.60 -11.59
CA ARG A 115 12.52 2.40 -12.64
C ARG A 115 11.28 1.66 -12.12
N LEU A 116 11.43 0.79 -11.12
CA LEU A 116 10.35 -0.02 -10.56
C LEU A 116 9.64 0.69 -9.40
N GLN A 117 10.33 1.56 -8.65
CA GLN A 117 9.76 2.21 -7.48
C GLN A 117 8.41 2.93 -7.71
N PRO A 118 8.19 3.66 -8.82
CA PRO A 118 6.89 4.32 -9.05
C PRO A 118 5.72 3.33 -9.13
N LEU A 119 5.92 2.16 -9.75
CA LEU A 119 4.90 1.11 -9.85
C LEU A 119 4.54 0.58 -8.46
N LEU A 120 5.55 0.25 -7.65
CA LEU A 120 5.33 -0.27 -6.30
C LEU A 120 4.65 0.76 -5.39
N ARG A 121 5.00 2.04 -5.51
CA ARG A 121 4.31 3.13 -4.79
C ARG A 121 2.86 3.27 -5.22
N GLN A 122 2.57 3.14 -6.51
CA GLN A 122 1.20 3.17 -7.01
C GLN A 122 0.36 2.04 -6.39
N TRP A 123 0.92 0.82 -6.33
CA TRP A 123 0.24 -0.32 -5.70
C TRP A 123 0.06 -0.14 -4.18
N LEU A 124 1.04 0.43 -3.48
CA LEU A 124 0.90 0.80 -2.07
C LEU A 124 -0.25 1.79 -1.88
N ASN A 125 -0.29 2.87 -2.67
CA ASN A 125 -1.34 3.88 -2.57
C ASN A 125 -2.74 3.29 -2.82
N GLU A 126 -2.86 2.39 -3.80
CA GLU A 126 -4.12 1.69 -4.07
C GLU A 126 -4.54 0.78 -2.91
N LEU A 127 -3.58 0.05 -2.31
CA LEU A 127 -3.84 -0.77 -1.13
C LEU A 127 -4.31 0.09 0.05
N GLU A 128 -3.67 1.23 0.30
CA GLU A 128 -4.07 2.15 1.36
C GLU A 128 -5.46 2.73 1.12
N ALA A 129 -5.77 3.14 -0.12
CA ALA A 129 -7.11 3.59 -0.48
C ALA A 129 -8.18 2.51 -0.23
N ARG A 130 -7.90 1.25 -0.59
CA ARG A 130 -8.80 0.13 -0.30
C ARG A 130 -8.97 -0.09 1.20
N ARG A 131 -7.89 0.01 2.00
CA ARG A 131 -7.93 -0.09 3.47
C ARG A 131 -8.80 1.00 4.10
N ASP A 132 -8.66 2.24 3.63
CA ASP A 132 -9.43 3.38 4.14
C ASP A 132 -10.92 3.21 3.86
N LEU A 133 -11.29 2.85 2.62
CA LEU A 133 -12.67 2.54 2.24
C LEU A 133 -13.27 1.41 3.09
N ALA A 134 -12.48 0.37 3.32
CA ALA A 134 -12.84 -0.76 4.17
C ALA A 134 -13.12 -0.34 5.63
N SER A 135 -12.32 0.59 6.17
CA SER A 135 -12.50 1.16 7.51
C SER A 135 -13.76 2.03 7.56
N ASP A 136 -13.98 2.86 6.55
CA ASP A 136 -15.12 3.78 6.53
C ASP A 136 -16.46 3.05 6.35
N LEU A 137 -16.47 1.96 5.58
CA LEU A 137 -17.61 1.06 5.50
C LEU A 137 -17.95 0.48 6.88
N ALA A 138 -16.96 -0.04 7.61
CA ALA A 138 -17.17 -0.59 8.95
C ALA A 138 -17.73 0.45 9.94
N LYS A 139 -17.21 1.68 9.90
CA LYS A 139 -17.73 2.80 10.72
C LYS A 139 -19.18 3.14 10.36
N SER A 140 -19.50 3.17 9.06
CA SER A 140 -20.84 3.47 8.56
C SER A 140 -21.85 2.40 9.00
N GLU A 141 -21.49 1.13 8.89
CA GLU A 141 -22.31 0.00 9.36
C GLU A 141 -22.53 0.05 10.87
N SER A 142 -21.48 0.30 11.65
CA SER A 142 -21.59 0.47 13.10
C SER A 142 -22.54 1.62 13.46
N ARG A 143 -22.47 2.75 12.72
CA ARG A 143 -23.37 3.89 12.94
C ARG A 143 -24.82 3.56 12.59
N ARG A 144 -25.04 2.86 11.48
CA ARG A 144 -26.39 2.38 11.10
C ARG A 144 -26.99 1.48 12.17
N GLN A 145 -26.20 0.55 12.72
CA GLN A 145 -26.67 -0.32 13.80
C GLN A 145 -27.00 0.46 15.08
N ALA A 146 -26.16 1.43 15.46
CA ALA A 146 -26.42 2.27 16.63
C ALA A 146 -27.73 3.07 16.47
N LEU A 147 -27.93 3.73 15.33
CA LEU A 147 -29.17 4.46 15.03
C LEU A 147 -30.39 3.54 14.97
N GLY A 148 -30.23 2.30 14.47
CA GLY A 148 -31.29 1.30 14.49
C GLY A 148 -31.76 0.99 15.91
N ARG A 149 -30.82 0.75 16.83
CA ARG A 149 -31.12 0.49 18.25
C ARG A 149 -31.76 1.71 18.92
N GLU A 150 -31.28 2.91 18.64
CA GLU A 150 -31.87 4.15 19.17
C GLU A 150 -33.31 4.33 18.68
N ARG A 151 -33.58 4.05 17.39
CA ARG A 151 -34.93 4.10 16.85
C ARG A 151 -35.86 3.07 17.51
N ASP A 152 -35.39 1.85 17.75
CA ASP A 152 -36.15 0.82 18.45
C ASP A 152 -36.47 1.22 19.90
N ASP A 153 -35.49 1.76 20.64
CA ASP A 153 -35.68 2.28 22.01
C ASP A 153 -36.68 3.44 22.06
N LEU A 154 -36.60 4.38 21.11
CA LEU A 154 -37.55 5.49 21.02
C LEU A 154 -38.97 5.01 20.67
N ALA A 155 -39.11 4.02 19.79
CA ALA A 155 -40.40 3.42 19.48
C ALA A 155 -41.03 2.74 20.70
N GLU A 156 -40.24 1.96 21.45
CA GLU A 156 -40.72 1.32 22.69
C GLU A 156 -41.17 2.36 23.73
N LYS A 157 -40.42 3.46 23.88
CA LYS A 157 -40.81 4.56 24.77
C LYS A 157 -42.11 5.24 24.34
N LEU A 158 -42.31 5.43 23.03
CA LEU A 158 -43.54 6.01 22.51
C LEU A 158 -44.74 5.08 22.76
N ASP A 159 -44.59 3.77 22.50
CA ASP A 159 -45.64 2.78 22.76
C ASP A 159 -46.01 2.74 24.26
N ALA A 160 -45.02 2.81 25.14
CA ALA A 160 -45.24 2.88 26.58
C ALA A 160 -46.03 4.14 26.99
N LEU A 161 -45.69 5.30 26.41
CA LEU A 161 -46.42 6.56 26.67
C LEU A 161 -47.86 6.50 26.15
N THR A 162 -48.08 5.91 24.97
CA THR A 162 -49.43 5.70 24.41
C THR A 162 -50.27 4.76 25.29
N ALA A 163 -49.69 3.67 25.79
CA ALA A 163 -50.38 2.76 26.70
C ALA A 163 -50.80 3.45 28.01
N ILE A 164 -49.94 4.33 28.54
CA ILE A 164 -50.26 5.15 29.72
C ILE A 164 -51.45 6.06 29.43
N GLU A 165 -51.46 6.78 28.29
CA GLU A 165 -52.57 7.65 27.90
C GLU A 165 -53.90 6.89 27.83
N GLN A 166 -53.92 5.74 27.13
CA GLN A 166 -55.11 4.90 27.02
C GLN A 166 -55.61 4.42 28.39
N SER A 167 -54.68 4.11 29.31
CA SER A 167 -55.04 3.72 30.68
C SER A 167 -55.65 4.88 31.50
N ILE A 168 -55.25 6.12 31.24
CA ILE A 168 -55.80 7.31 31.92
C ILE A 168 -57.20 7.62 31.37
N ASN A 169 -57.37 7.60 30.05
CA ASN A 169 -58.67 7.86 29.42
C ASN A 169 -59.73 6.83 29.87
N SER A 170 -59.38 5.54 29.87
CA SER A 170 -60.28 4.47 30.33
C SER A 170 -60.69 4.61 31.80
N ARG A 171 -59.81 5.12 32.67
CA ARG A 171 -60.17 5.41 34.08
C ARG A 171 -61.12 6.59 34.19
N HIS A 172 -60.94 7.64 33.38
CA HIS A 172 -61.83 8.79 33.38
C HIS A 172 -63.24 8.46 32.85
N GLU A 173 -63.37 7.57 31.87
CA GLU A 173 -64.67 7.13 31.35
C GLU A 173 -65.44 6.19 32.29
N GLN A 174 -64.74 5.55 33.25
CA GLN A 174 -65.33 4.64 34.24
C GLN A 174 -65.68 5.30 35.57
N SER A 175 -65.33 6.58 35.75
CA SER A 175 -65.66 7.35 36.95
C SER A 175 -66.98 8.12 36.71
N PRO A 176 -68.09 7.79 37.41
CA PRO A 176 -69.39 8.45 37.25
C PRO A 176 -69.43 9.88 37.81
#